data_AF-A0A4P8P160-F1
#
_entry.id   AF-A0A4P8P160-F1
#
_cell.length_a   1.000
_cell.length_b   1.000
_cell.length_c   1.000
_cell.angle_alpha   90.00
_cell.angle_beta   90.00
_cell.angle_gamma   90.00
#
_symmetry.space_group_name_H-M   'P 1'
#
loop_
_entity.id
_entity.type
_entity.pdbx_description
1 polymer ?
#
loop_
_entity_poly.entity_id
_entity_poly.type
_entity_poly.pdbx_seq_one_letter_code
_entity_poly.pdbx_strand_id
1 'polypeptide(L)'
;MPLSRPSAAQASNSSRTLILEPYSVGTKSVRSATTDNSISPSLGAAAAPFNYRRRHDRSMVGVRRRFALADTAQQIVGGFLLAGPFVVTEEVWVLARSMSLLQAILTVVIVLAVGYGALYKADNRDPDREREVGGVPVRFISLISVAYLSVFILAIAFDAPGTFLSDVSGRIIFDAMGIKLDLAVLAITLKATSVGAVFSVIGAATADSLF
;
A
#
# COMPACT_ATOMS: atom_id res chain seq x y z
N MET A 1 8.47 63.44 -16.55
CA MET A 1 9.90 63.59 -16.92
C MET A 1 10.68 63.67 -15.61
N PRO A 2 11.81 62.97 -15.38
CA PRO A 2 12.76 62.29 -16.29
C PRO A 2 12.61 60.73 -16.23
N LEU A 3 12.93 59.88 -17.21
CA LEU A 3 14.09 59.62 -18.08
C LEU A 3 15.39 59.23 -17.35
N SER A 4 15.64 57.92 -17.26
CA SER A 4 16.97 57.29 -17.25
C SER A 4 16.87 55.77 -17.55
N ARG A 5 17.15 55.40 -18.80
CA ARG A 5 17.85 54.15 -19.21
C ARG A 5 19.24 54.62 -19.72
N PRO A 6 20.31 53.79 -19.90
CA PRO A 6 20.31 52.34 -20.12
C PRO A 6 21.49 51.57 -19.45
N SER A 7 21.55 50.23 -19.57
CA SER A 7 22.81 49.54 -19.91
C SER A 7 22.54 48.14 -20.43
N ALA A 8 23.26 47.79 -21.50
CA ALA A 8 23.24 46.54 -22.21
C ALA A 8 24.44 45.66 -21.81
N ALA A 9 24.42 44.42 -22.32
CA ALA A 9 25.53 43.47 -22.44
C ALA A 9 25.85 42.59 -21.23
N GLN A 10 25.46 41.31 -21.31
CA GLN A 10 26.47 40.27 -21.55
C GLN A 10 25.82 38.97 -22.06
N ALA A 11 26.10 38.66 -23.31
CA ALA A 11 26.04 37.31 -23.84
C ALA A 11 27.26 36.53 -23.32
N SER A 12 27.05 35.29 -22.86
CA SER A 12 28.12 34.30 -22.87
C SER A 12 27.55 32.92 -23.18
N ASN A 13 27.84 32.52 -24.41
CA ASN A 13 27.67 31.20 -24.98
C ASN A 13 28.85 30.33 -24.51
N SER A 14 28.59 29.16 -23.95
CA SER A 14 29.61 28.12 -23.82
C SER A 14 28.98 26.74 -23.88
N SER A 15 29.01 26.22 -25.10
CA SER A 15 28.96 24.81 -25.46
C SER A 15 29.91 23.97 -24.59
N ARG A 16 29.42 22.84 -24.05
CA ARG A 16 30.28 21.72 -23.64
C ARG A 16 29.58 20.38 -23.87
N THR A 17 29.80 19.88 -25.09
CA THR A 17 30.29 18.53 -25.44
C THR A 17 29.86 17.34 -24.57
N LEU A 18 28.98 16.52 -25.17
CA LEU A 18 28.91 15.06 -25.19
C LEU A 18 30.08 14.29 -24.53
N ILE A 19 29.75 13.43 -23.57
CA ILE A 19 30.49 12.18 -23.33
C ILE A 19 29.46 11.04 -23.33
N LEU A 20 29.60 10.19 -24.34
CA LEU A 20 28.93 8.91 -24.50
C LEU A 20 29.60 7.89 -23.58
N GLU A 21 28.84 7.22 -22.71
CA GLU A 21 29.32 6.07 -21.94
C GLU A 21 29.04 4.78 -22.74
N PRO A 22 30.04 3.93 -23.01
CA PRO A 22 29.86 2.73 -23.83
C PRO A 22 29.38 1.51 -23.04
N TYR A 23 28.38 0.87 -23.63
CA TYR A 23 28.00 -0.54 -23.65
C TYR A 23 29.11 -1.54 -23.21
N SER A 24 28.83 -2.35 -22.18
CA SER A 24 29.65 -3.52 -21.81
C SER A 24 28.87 -4.81 -22.05
N VAL A 25 29.33 -5.57 -23.05
CA VAL A 25 28.84 -6.91 -23.44
C VAL A 25 29.60 -7.96 -22.64
N GLY A 26 28.93 -8.59 -21.69
CA GLY A 26 29.42 -9.79 -21.01
C GLY A 26 29.28 -11.03 -21.91
N THR A 27 30.40 -11.53 -22.40
CA THR A 27 30.53 -12.71 -23.26
C THR A 27 30.29 -14.02 -22.52
N LYS A 28 29.69 -14.97 -23.23
CA LYS A 28 29.44 -16.37 -22.85
C LYS A 28 30.74 -17.08 -22.44
N SER A 29 30.72 -17.78 -21.30
CA SER A 29 31.66 -18.87 -21.03
C SER A 29 30.92 -20.20 -21.13
N VAL A 30 31.25 -20.93 -22.18
CA VAL A 30 30.89 -22.34 -22.41
C VAL A 30 31.92 -23.20 -21.66
N ARG A 31 31.48 -24.09 -20.79
CA ARG A 31 32.27 -25.26 -20.37
C ARG A 31 31.48 -26.53 -20.65
N SER A 32 32.03 -27.31 -21.58
CA SER A 32 31.65 -28.67 -21.90
C SER A 32 32.48 -29.68 -21.09
N ALA A 33 31.96 -30.92 -21.04
CA ALA A 33 32.60 -32.17 -20.63
C ALA A 33 32.71 -32.35 -19.10
N THR A 34 32.30 -33.47 -18.48
CA THR A 34 32.56 -34.87 -18.86
C THR A 34 31.63 -35.85 -18.12
N THR A 35 31.23 -36.89 -18.84
CA THR A 35 30.56 -38.14 -18.44
C THR A 35 31.36 -38.93 -17.40
N ASP A 36 30.73 -39.52 -16.38
CA ASP A 36 31.06 -40.91 -16.01
C ASP A 36 29.90 -41.63 -15.31
N ASN A 37 29.75 -42.90 -15.64
CA ASN A 37 28.59 -43.74 -15.46
C ASN A 37 29.09 -45.08 -14.89
N SER A 38 28.75 -45.45 -13.65
CA SER A 38 28.95 -46.83 -13.16
C SER A 38 27.94 -47.23 -12.07
N ILE A 39 26.89 -47.90 -12.54
CA ILE A 39 26.25 -49.16 -12.08
C ILE A 39 26.57 -49.69 -10.66
N SER A 40 25.49 -49.93 -9.91
CA SER A 40 25.24 -50.58 -8.60
C SER A 40 25.61 -52.09 -8.52
N PRO A 41 25.15 -52.92 -7.52
CA PRO A 41 24.88 -52.79 -6.08
C PRO A 41 25.54 -53.92 -5.23
N SER A 42 25.56 -53.83 -3.88
CA SER A 42 25.74 -55.03 -3.04
C SER A 42 24.92 -55.00 -1.74
N LEU A 43 24.24 -56.13 -1.50
CA LEU A 43 23.34 -56.42 -0.38
C LEU A 43 24.12 -56.55 0.95
N GLY A 44 23.47 -56.17 2.06
CA GLY A 44 23.90 -56.57 3.39
C GLY A 44 22.99 -56.12 4.54
N ALA A 45 22.20 -57.07 5.03
CA ALA A 45 21.75 -57.23 6.42
C ALA A 45 20.62 -56.36 7.00
N ALA A 46 19.63 -57.09 7.54
CA ALA A 46 18.46 -56.67 8.29
C ALA A 46 18.78 -56.21 9.73
N ALA A 47 18.00 -55.25 10.26
CA ALA A 47 17.69 -55.15 11.70
C ALA A 47 16.51 -54.20 12.01
N ALA A 48 15.49 -54.76 12.67
CA ALA A 48 14.50 -54.16 13.59
C ALA A 48 13.35 -53.25 13.07
N PRO A 49 12.08 -53.55 13.42
CA PRO A 49 10.98 -52.61 13.30
C PRO A 49 10.99 -51.67 14.52
N PHE A 50 11.50 -50.46 14.34
CA PHE A 50 11.36 -49.41 15.35
C PHE A 50 9.92 -48.88 15.35
N ASN A 51 9.17 -49.29 16.38
CA ASN A 51 7.86 -48.75 16.72
C ASN A 51 7.90 -47.22 16.84
N TYR A 52 7.46 -46.49 15.82
CA TYR A 52 7.15 -45.07 15.94
C TYR A 52 5.70 -44.88 16.42
N ARG A 53 5.42 -45.37 17.63
CA ARG A 53 4.28 -44.87 18.40
C ARG A 53 4.71 -43.53 18.98
N ARG A 54 4.49 -42.45 18.23
CA ARG A 54 4.47 -41.11 18.83
C ARG A 54 3.29 -40.31 18.29
N ARG A 55 2.21 -40.37 19.07
CA ARG A 55 1.20 -39.32 19.14
C ARG A 55 1.90 -37.96 19.20
N HIS A 56 1.67 -37.13 18.20
CA HIS A 56 1.63 -35.69 18.40
C HIS A 56 0.39 -35.14 17.73
N ASP A 57 -0.74 -35.41 18.39
CA ASP A 57 -1.89 -34.53 18.32
C ASP A 57 -1.55 -33.28 19.15
N ARG A 58 -0.70 -32.40 18.60
CA ARG A 58 -0.45 -31.06 19.14
C ARG A 58 -1.24 -30.08 18.29
N SER A 59 -2.43 -29.75 18.76
CA SER A 59 -3.11 -28.46 18.58
C SER A 59 -2.47 -27.49 17.55
N MET A 60 -2.73 -27.70 16.25
CA MET A 60 -2.33 -26.78 15.17
C MET A 60 -3.26 -25.54 15.05
N VAL A 61 -3.91 -25.13 16.14
CA VAL A 61 -4.95 -24.07 16.12
C VAL A 61 -4.39 -22.68 16.43
N GLY A 62 -3.16 -22.56 16.95
CA GLY A 62 -2.59 -21.28 17.42
C GLY A 62 -1.64 -20.54 16.47
N VAL A 63 -1.09 -21.20 15.46
CA VAL A 63 0.01 -20.63 14.64
C VAL A 63 -0.52 -19.76 13.51
N ARG A 64 -1.54 -20.23 12.77
CA ARG A 64 -2.12 -19.48 11.63
C ARG A 64 -2.75 -18.14 12.03
N ARG A 65 -3.32 -18.07 13.23
CA ARG A 65 -4.03 -16.87 13.70
C ARG A 65 -3.08 -15.73 14.06
N ARG A 66 -1.87 -16.04 14.54
CA ARG A 66 -0.84 -15.03 14.84
C ARG A 66 -0.24 -14.41 13.57
N PHE A 67 0.00 -15.23 12.55
CA PHE A 67 0.47 -14.75 11.25
C PHE A 67 -0.55 -13.81 10.58
N ALA A 68 -1.85 -14.11 10.66
CA ALA A 68 -2.89 -13.24 10.11
C ALA A 68 -3.00 -11.87 10.81
N LEU A 69 -2.74 -11.81 12.13
CA LEU A 69 -2.76 -10.54 12.86
C LEU A 69 -1.51 -9.68 12.58
N ALA A 70 -0.35 -10.33 12.39
CA ALA A 70 0.88 -9.63 12.01
C ALA A 70 0.75 -8.95 10.64
N ASP A 71 0.15 -9.65 9.67
CA ASP A 71 -0.14 -9.16 8.32
C ASP A 71 -1.03 -7.89 8.34
N THR A 72 -2.09 -7.92 9.15
CA THR A 72 -2.96 -6.74 9.33
C THR A 72 -2.22 -5.59 10.01
N ALA A 73 -1.40 -5.87 11.03
CA ALA A 73 -0.61 -4.84 11.71
C ALA A 73 0.41 -4.19 10.76
N GLN A 74 1.01 -4.97 9.86
CA GLN A 74 1.94 -4.45 8.84
C GLN A 74 1.22 -3.57 7.82
N GLN A 75 0.06 -3.99 7.33
CA GLN A 75 -0.76 -3.16 6.45
C GLN A 75 -1.15 -1.84 7.12
N ILE A 76 -1.51 -1.87 8.41
CA ILE A 76 -1.82 -0.67 9.19
C ILE A 76 -0.59 0.22 9.29
N VAL A 77 0.57 -0.31 9.71
CA VAL A 77 1.81 0.48 9.84
C VAL A 77 2.21 1.09 8.50
N GLY A 78 2.21 0.30 7.42
CA GLY A 78 2.52 0.78 6.08
C GLY A 78 1.55 1.86 5.61
N GLY A 79 0.26 1.68 5.85
CA GLY A 79 -0.77 2.66 5.52
C GLY A 79 -0.62 3.97 6.29
N PHE A 80 -0.40 3.89 7.60
CA PHE A 80 -0.19 5.05 8.47
C PHE A 80 1.03 5.86 8.07
N LEU A 81 2.16 5.20 7.79
CA LEU A 81 3.41 5.88 7.47
C LEU A 81 3.28 6.74 6.21
N LEU A 82 2.59 6.25 5.17
CA LEU A 82 2.44 7.01 3.94
C LEU A 82 1.28 8.01 3.97
N ALA A 83 0.18 7.70 4.65
CA ALA A 83 -0.98 8.61 4.69
C ALA A 83 -0.88 9.69 5.76
N GLY A 84 -0.14 9.43 6.84
CA GLY A 84 -0.06 10.31 8.01
C GLY A 84 0.37 11.74 7.71
N PRO A 85 1.42 11.97 6.90
CA PRO A 85 1.82 13.33 6.53
C PRO A 85 0.74 14.11 5.79
N PHE A 86 -0.13 13.44 5.02
CA PHE A 86 -1.14 14.08 4.18
C PHE A 86 -2.48 14.31 4.87
N VAL A 87 -2.86 13.45 5.82
CA VAL A 87 -4.17 13.56 6.50
C VAL A 87 -4.29 14.83 7.34
N VAL A 88 -3.16 15.39 7.76
CA VAL A 88 -3.07 16.59 8.60
C VAL A 88 -2.75 17.87 7.83
N THR A 89 -2.82 17.86 6.49
CA THR A 89 -2.50 19.07 5.69
C THR A 89 -3.74 19.76 5.17
N GLU A 90 -3.72 21.09 5.19
CA GLU A 90 -4.85 21.92 4.76
C GLU A 90 -5.25 21.65 3.29
N GLU A 91 -4.28 21.39 2.42
CA GLU A 91 -4.50 21.21 0.98
C GLU A 91 -5.41 20.02 0.69
N VAL A 92 -5.28 18.92 1.45
CA VAL A 92 -6.13 17.74 1.30
C VAL A 92 -7.57 18.06 1.70
N TRP A 93 -7.76 18.83 2.76
CA TRP A 93 -9.09 19.21 3.23
C TRP A 93 -9.76 20.23 2.31
N VAL A 94 -9.01 21.19 1.77
CA VAL A 94 -9.50 22.13 0.75
C VAL A 94 -9.91 21.39 -0.53
N LEU A 95 -9.12 20.39 -0.95
CA LEU A 95 -9.48 19.55 -2.08
C LEU A 95 -10.77 18.75 -1.80
N ALA A 96 -10.88 18.14 -0.61
CA ALA A 96 -12.05 17.38 -0.20
C ALA A 96 -13.34 18.23 -0.15
N ARG A 97 -13.24 19.50 0.28
CA ARG A 97 -14.35 20.46 0.28
C ARG A 97 -14.87 20.75 -1.14
N SER A 98 -13.95 20.94 -2.08
CA SER A 98 -14.27 21.31 -3.47
C SER A 98 -14.68 20.13 -4.35
N MET A 99 -14.44 18.90 -3.90
CA MET A 99 -14.77 17.70 -4.66
C MET A 99 -16.28 17.52 -4.87
N SER A 100 -16.67 17.31 -6.13
CA SER A 100 -18.00 16.80 -6.47
C SER A 100 -18.12 15.31 -6.08
N LEU A 101 -19.37 14.80 -6.03
CA LEU A 101 -19.60 13.38 -5.76
C LEU A 101 -18.94 12.47 -6.80
N LEU A 102 -18.97 12.88 -8.08
CA LEU A 102 -18.33 12.13 -9.16
C LEU A 102 -16.81 12.04 -8.95
N GLN A 103 -16.17 13.15 -8.59
CA GLN A 103 -14.73 13.17 -8.30
C GLN A 103 -14.40 12.26 -7.11
N ALA A 104 -15.21 12.30 -6.05
CA ALA A 104 -15.02 11.42 -4.90
C ALA A 104 -15.14 9.93 -5.28
N ILE A 105 -16.13 9.56 -6.09
CA ILE A 105 -16.29 8.19 -6.60
C ILE A 105 -15.09 7.79 -7.47
N LEU A 106 -14.63 8.67 -8.37
CA LEU A 106 -13.45 8.41 -9.19
C LEU A 106 -12.20 8.20 -8.34
N THR A 107 -12.02 8.97 -7.26
CA THR A 107 -10.93 8.74 -6.31
C THR A 107 -11.03 7.37 -5.66
N VAL A 108 -12.23 6.94 -5.24
CA VAL A 108 -12.44 5.59 -4.70
C VAL A 108 -12.06 4.52 -5.73
N VAL A 109 -12.46 4.68 -6.99
CA VAL A 109 -12.09 3.77 -8.09
C VAL A 109 -10.57 3.73 -8.29
N ILE A 110 -9.88 4.86 -8.21
CA ILE A 110 -8.41 4.91 -8.27
C ILE A 110 -7.79 4.11 -7.13
N VAL A 111 -8.27 4.28 -5.89
CA VAL A 111 -7.76 3.51 -4.74
C VAL A 111 -7.95 2.00 -4.96
N LEU A 112 -9.13 1.58 -5.43
CA LEU A 112 -9.40 0.17 -5.74
C LEU A 112 -8.48 -0.36 -6.85
N ALA A 113 -8.29 0.41 -7.92
CA ALA A 113 -7.42 0.04 -9.03
C ALA A 113 -5.95 -0.07 -8.60
N VAL A 114 -5.46 0.88 -7.79
CA VAL A 114 -4.09 0.85 -7.24
C VAL A 114 -3.92 -0.33 -6.29
N GLY A 115 -4.88 -0.58 -5.39
CA GLY A 115 -4.83 -1.74 -4.50
C GLY A 115 -4.82 -3.06 -5.27
N TYR A 116 -5.64 -3.18 -6.32
CA TYR A 116 -5.69 -4.37 -7.16
C TYR A 116 -4.38 -4.55 -7.94
N GLY A 117 -3.85 -3.46 -8.51
CA GLY A 117 -2.57 -3.45 -9.21
C GLY A 117 -1.41 -3.85 -8.29
N ALA A 118 -1.35 -3.29 -7.09
CA ALA A 118 -0.31 -3.64 -6.12
C ALA A 118 -0.40 -5.12 -5.70
N LEU A 119 -1.61 -5.61 -5.43
CA LEU A 119 -1.78 -6.97 -4.91
C LEU A 119 -1.59 -8.06 -5.98
N TYR A 120 -2.17 -7.89 -7.17
CA TYR A 120 -2.23 -8.96 -8.18
C TYR A 120 -1.27 -8.75 -9.36
N LYS A 121 -0.91 -7.51 -9.67
CA LYS A 121 0.02 -7.24 -10.78
C LYS A 121 1.44 -7.06 -10.30
N ALA A 122 1.67 -6.31 -9.21
CA ALA A 122 3.01 -6.10 -8.70
C ALA A 122 3.54 -7.31 -7.92
N ASP A 123 2.71 -7.94 -7.09
CA ASP A 123 3.11 -9.12 -6.32
C ASP A 123 2.82 -10.47 -7.01
N ASN A 124 2.46 -10.44 -8.30
CA ASN A 124 2.20 -11.61 -9.16
C ASN A 124 1.26 -12.66 -8.53
N ARG A 125 0.26 -12.21 -7.76
CA ARG A 125 -0.72 -13.07 -7.10
C ARG A 125 -1.86 -13.43 -8.05
N ASP A 126 -2.37 -14.65 -7.89
CA ASP A 126 -3.49 -15.19 -8.67
C ASP A 126 -4.81 -15.02 -7.88
N PRO A 127 -5.72 -14.12 -8.30
CA PRO A 127 -6.97 -13.87 -7.58
C PRO A 127 -7.87 -15.10 -7.50
N ASP A 128 -7.85 -15.97 -8.53
CA ASP A 128 -8.72 -17.15 -8.64
C ASP A 128 -8.38 -18.24 -7.60
N ARG A 129 -7.24 -18.11 -6.93
CA ARG A 129 -6.77 -19.05 -5.89
C ARG A 129 -7.07 -18.56 -4.48
N GLU A 130 -7.57 -17.33 -4.33
CA GLU A 130 -7.81 -16.74 -3.02
C GLU A 130 -9.21 -17.08 -2.48
N ARG A 131 -9.36 -16.94 -1.16
CA ARG A 131 -10.67 -17.04 -0.55
C ARG A 131 -11.49 -15.80 -0.92
N GLU A 132 -12.65 -16.01 -1.53
CA GLU A 132 -13.53 -14.93 -1.96
C GLU A 132 -14.78 -14.79 -1.09
N VAL A 133 -15.31 -13.57 -1.02
CA VAL A 133 -16.63 -13.25 -0.47
C VAL A 133 -17.35 -12.37 -1.48
N GLY A 134 -18.44 -12.86 -2.05
CA GLY A 134 -19.20 -12.12 -3.08
C GLY A 134 -18.42 -11.91 -4.40
N GLY A 135 -17.51 -12.82 -4.74
CA GLY A 135 -16.66 -12.73 -5.94
C GLY A 135 -15.49 -11.75 -5.81
N VAL A 136 -15.21 -11.27 -4.60
CA VAL A 136 -14.05 -10.41 -4.31
C VAL A 136 -13.13 -11.13 -3.31
N PRO A 137 -11.82 -11.24 -3.59
CA PRO A 137 -10.90 -11.87 -2.66
C PRO A 137 -10.82 -11.15 -1.31
N VAL A 138 -10.83 -11.92 -0.22
CA VAL A 138 -10.83 -11.41 1.16
C VAL A 138 -9.59 -10.56 1.45
N ARG A 139 -8.44 -10.88 0.86
CA ARG A 139 -7.20 -10.12 1.08
C ARG A 139 -7.28 -8.73 0.45
N PHE A 140 -7.88 -8.61 -0.73
CA PHE A 140 -8.18 -7.31 -1.32
C PHE A 140 -9.15 -6.50 -0.46
N ILE A 141 -10.23 -7.13 0.05
CA ILE A 141 -11.16 -6.48 0.97
C ILE A 141 -10.42 -6.00 2.23
N SER A 142 -9.55 -6.83 2.81
CA SER A 142 -8.74 -6.48 3.98
C SER A 142 -7.84 -5.29 3.68
N LEU A 143 -7.10 -5.33 2.57
CA LEU A 143 -6.19 -4.26 2.15
C LEU A 143 -6.93 -2.91 2.01
N ILE A 144 -8.06 -2.91 1.29
CA ILE A 144 -8.86 -1.69 1.09
C ILE A 144 -9.44 -1.21 2.43
N SER A 145 -9.98 -2.12 3.24
CA SER A 145 -10.54 -1.77 4.55
C SER A 145 -9.48 -1.17 5.47
N VAL A 146 -8.30 -1.78 5.54
CA VAL A 146 -7.17 -1.27 6.33
C VAL A 146 -6.73 0.09 5.80
N ALA A 147 -6.60 0.27 4.49
CA ALA A 147 -6.19 1.55 3.91
C ALA A 147 -7.15 2.70 4.29
N TYR A 148 -8.46 2.53 4.11
CA TYR A 148 -9.44 3.55 4.46
C TYR A 148 -9.54 3.76 5.97
N LEU A 149 -9.66 2.68 6.74
CA LEU A 149 -9.85 2.76 8.18
C LEU A 149 -8.64 3.39 8.86
N SER A 150 -7.43 3.14 8.34
CA SER A 150 -6.20 3.75 8.83
C SER A 150 -6.24 5.28 8.73
N VAL A 151 -6.53 5.78 7.54
CA VAL A 151 -6.61 7.24 7.31
C VAL A 151 -7.74 7.86 8.12
N PHE A 152 -8.90 7.19 8.17
CA PHE A 152 -10.06 7.69 8.89
C PHE A 152 -9.81 7.80 10.40
N ILE A 153 -9.25 6.75 11.01
CA ILE A 153 -8.87 6.76 12.43
C ILE A 153 -7.86 7.86 12.69
N LEU A 154 -6.87 8.03 11.81
CA LEU A 154 -5.84 9.04 11.98
C LEU A 154 -6.40 10.47 11.90
N ALA A 155 -7.32 10.71 10.96
CA ALA A 155 -8.03 11.99 10.84
C ALA A 155 -8.78 12.33 12.13
N ILE A 156 -9.49 11.36 12.72
CA ILE A 156 -10.22 11.56 13.97
C ILE A 156 -9.26 11.72 15.15
N ALA A 157 -8.20 10.90 15.22
CA ALA A 157 -7.24 10.93 16.31
C ALA A 157 -6.52 12.28 16.42
N PHE A 158 -6.30 12.95 15.30
CA PHE A 158 -5.69 14.29 15.25
C PHE A 158 -6.70 15.44 15.24
N ASP A 159 -7.99 15.15 15.44
CA ASP A 159 -9.06 16.15 15.36
C ASP A 159 -9.00 17.00 14.09
N ALA A 160 -8.64 16.37 12.96
CA ALA A 160 -8.53 17.04 11.68
C ALA A 160 -9.90 17.56 11.18
N PRO A 161 -11.04 16.84 11.32
CA PRO A 161 -12.35 17.42 11.04
C PRO A 161 -12.65 18.66 11.87
N GLY A 162 -12.35 18.65 13.18
CA GLY A 162 -12.57 19.80 14.05
C GLY A 162 -11.71 21.01 13.68
N THR A 163 -10.44 20.75 13.36
CA THR A 163 -9.46 21.77 12.96
C THR A 163 -9.82 22.39 11.61
N PHE A 164 -10.01 21.55 10.59
CA PHE A 164 -10.14 21.99 9.21
C PHE A 164 -11.57 22.20 8.75
N LEU A 165 -12.62 21.85 9.52
CA LEU A 165 -14.04 22.01 9.14
C LEU A 165 -14.87 22.77 10.18
N SER A 166 -14.24 23.58 11.04
CA SER A 166 -14.91 24.34 12.11
C SER A 166 -15.97 25.36 11.62
N ASP A 167 -15.84 25.83 10.38
CA ASP A 167 -16.77 26.73 9.67
C ASP A 167 -17.90 26.00 8.94
N VAL A 168 -17.82 24.66 8.83
CA VAL A 168 -18.84 23.86 8.13
C VAL A 168 -19.98 23.54 9.09
N SER A 169 -21.19 23.90 8.67
CA SER A 169 -22.42 23.52 9.37
C SER A 169 -23.44 22.99 8.36
N GLY A 170 -24.02 21.85 8.68
CA GLY A 170 -24.98 21.12 7.88
C GLY A 170 -26.07 20.49 8.74
N ARG A 171 -26.56 19.33 8.30
CA ARG A 171 -27.63 18.63 9.02
C ARG A 171 -27.03 17.80 10.16
N ILE A 172 -27.29 18.22 11.39
CA ILE A 172 -26.99 17.43 12.58
C ILE A 172 -27.96 16.24 12.63
N ILE A 173 -27.41 15.03 12.68
CA ILE A 173 -28.19 13.78 12.78
C ILE A 173 -28.03 13.06 14.12
N PHE A 174 -27.00 13.41 14.88
CA PHE A 174 -26.75 12.88 16.20
C PHE A 174 -26.20 14.00 17.05
N ASP A 175 -26.83 14.22 18.20
CA ASP A 175 -26.39 15.17 19.21
C ASP A 175 -26.61 14.49 20.57
N ALA A 176 -25.54 13.92 21.12
CA ALA A 176 -25.58 13.30 22.44
C ALA A 176 -24.18 13.27 23.07
N MET A 177 -24.12 13.38 24.40
CA MET A 177 -22.87 13.32 25.18
C MET A 177 -21.77 14.27 24.68
N GLY A 178 -22.14 15.44 24.15
CA GLY A 178 -21.19 16.43 23.61
C GLY A 178 -20.63 16.08 22.22
N ILE A 179 -21.05 14.96 21.63
CA ILE A 179 -20.66 14.54 20.28
C ILE A 179 -21.75 14.98 19.31
N LYS A 180 -21.40 15.89 18.39
CA LYS A 180 -22.27 16.34 17.31
C LYS A 180 -21.82 15.71 16.00
N LEU A 181 -22.69 14.93 15.37
CA LEU A 181 -22.46 14.36 14.05
C LEU A 181 -23.20 15.19 13.00
N ASP A 182 -22.43 15.92 12.22
CA ASP A 182 -22.90 16.71 11.08
C ASP A 182 -22.65 15.94 9.77
N LEU A 183 -23.69 15.81 8.94
CA LEU A 183 -23.59 15.17 7.63
C LEU A 183 -22.58 15.84 6.69
N ALA A 184 -22.49 17.16 6.72
CA ALA A 184 -21.57 17.89 5.85
C ALA A 184 -20.12 17.62 6.26
N VAL A 185 -19.83 17.66 7.56
CA VAL A 185 -18.51 17.34 8.12
C VAL A 185 -18.14 15.90 7.82
N LEU A 186 -19.06 14.96 8.03
CA LEU A 186 -18.84 13.54 7.73
C LEU A 186 -18.55 13.34 6.23
N ALA A 187 -19.33 13.95 5.34
CA ALA A 187 -19.14 13.81 3.90
C ALA A 187 -17.79 14.34 3.44
N ILE A 188 -17.34 15.49 3.95
CA ILE A 188 -16.03 16.05 3.60
C ILE A 188 -14.90 15.21 4.20
N THR A 189 -15.06 14.73 5.43
CA THR A 189 -14.11 13.82 6.09
C THR A 189 -13.94 12.53 5.28
N LEU A 190 -15.02 11.95 4.77
CA LEU A 190 -14.95 10.76 3.91
C LEU A 190 -14.24 11.06 2.58
N LYS A 191 -14.45 12.23 1.97
CA LYS A 191 -13.71 12.64 0.77
C LYS A 191 -12.21 12.80 1.06
N ALA A 192 -11.84 13.47 2.16
CA ALA A 192 -10.45 13.61 2.60
C ALA A 192 -9.82 12.23 2.88
N THR A 193 -10.58 11.34 3.50
CA THR A 193 -10.17 9.94 3.74
C THR A 193 -9.90 9.23 2.42
N SER A 194 -10.76 9.37 1.40
CA SER A 194 -10.53 8.78 0.08
C SER A 194 -9.25 9.30 -0.59
N VAL A 195 -8.94 10.58 -0.44
CA VAL A 195 -7.69 11.15 -0.96
C VAL A 195 -6.49 10.54 -0.22
N GLY A 196 -6.51 10.52 1.11
CA GLY A 196 -5.45 9.92 1.91
C GLY A 196 -5.29 8.41 1.68
N ALA A 197 -6.39 7.71 1.39
CA ALA A 197 -6.39 6.26 1.14
C ALA A 197 -5.59 5.87 -0.10
N VAL A 198 -5.39 6.77 -1.07
CA VAL A 198 -4.49 6.54 -2.22
C VAL A 198 -3.06 6.29 -1.75
N PHE A 199 -2.59 7.06 -0.76
CA PHE A 199 -1.25 6.87 -0.19
C PHE A 199 -1.23 5.69 0.77
N SER A 200 -2.28 5.53 1.58
CA SER A 200 -2.38 4.43 2.52
C SER A 200 -2.40 3.06 1.85
N VAL A 201 -3.08 2.91 0.70
CA VAL A 201 -3.19 1.61 0.03
C VAL A 201 -1.83 1.17 -0.54
N ILE A 202 -1.04 2.11 -1.05
CA ILE A 202 0.32 1.83 -1.54
C ILE A 202 1.21 1.39 -0.39
N GLY A 203 1.16 2.09 0.74
CA GLY A 203 1.96 1.76 1.92
C GLY A 203 1.55 0.43 2.54
N ALA A 204 0.25 0.19 2.67
CA ALA A 204 -0.29 -1.07 3.18
C ALA A 204 0.09 -2.25 2.29
N ALA A 205 -0.05 -2.13 0.97
CA ALA A 205 0.30 -3.18 0.02
C ALA A 205 1.81 -3.44 -0.01
N THR A 206 2.64 -2.41 0.14
CA THR A 206 4.10 -2.57 0.21
C THR A 206 4.53 -3.26 1.50
N ALA A 207 3.88 -2.95 2.63
CA ALA A 207 4.16 -3.63 3.89
C ALA A 207 3.66 -5.09 3.87
N ASP A 208 2.52 -5.37 3.23
CA ASP A 208 1.97 -6.72 3.03
C ASP A 208 2.81 -7.62 2.11
N SER A 209 3.61 -7.04 1.20
CA SER A 209 4.45 -7.81 0.28
C SER A 209 5.88 -8.03 0.77
N LEU A 210 6.41 -7.12 1.60
CA LEU A 210 7.79 -7.20 2.10
C LEU A 210 7.99 -8.17 3.27
N PHE A 211 6.91 -8.58 3.94
CA PHE A 211 6.96 -9.40 5.15
C PHE A 211 6.07 -10.65 5.06
#